data_AF-A0A4Z1ACQ2-F1
#
_entry.id   AF-A0A4Z1ACQ2-F1
#
_cell.length_a   1.000
_cell.length_b   1.000
_cell.length_c   1.000
_cell.angle_alpha   90.00
_cell.angle_beta   90.00
_cell.angle_gamma   90.00
#
_symmetry.space_group_name_H-M   'P 1'
#
loop_
_entity.id
_entity.type
_entity.pdbx_description
1 polymer ?
#
loop_
_entity_poly.entity_id
_entity_poly.type
_entity_poly.pdbx_seq_one_letter_code
_entity_poly.pdbx_strand_id
1 'polypeptide(L)'
;MKRLTLLFLFSYITLTNCGSDSKQDLSGLLLLLAGGPGSSFHCGQTVANPVPYTTTTNQSPASISDFINAAGGNNCGSASLVDNDDGTVTDTQNHFLWTLCTAYKPAGTILLYDYVTSNCNAGGVVTADRDITQAQAVTFCENLNFAGHTDWFLPDAIQLDTLYISTSPFSLTPFGTKESLKRLGVVWTSTQTTDKIIHTYTSGTVAQRYVAVADSTGLASLICVAKL
;
A
#
# COMPACT_ATOMS: atom_id res chain seq x y z
N MET A 1 42.16 47.41 -15.85
CA MET A 1 41.58 46.32 -16.66
C MET A 1 41.42 45.10 -15.75
N LYS A 2 40.22 44.51 -15.79
CA LYS A 2 39.72 43.38 -14.99
C LYS A 2 40.69 42.18 -14.95
N ARG A 3 40.72 41.48 -13.80
CA ARG A 3 40.58 40.01 -13.68
C ARG A 3 40.53 39.64 -12.19
N LEU A 4 39.30 39.45 -11.68
CA LEU A 4 39.03 38.92 -10.36
C LEU A 4 38.86 37.39 -10.52
N THR A 5 39.74 36.63 -9.88
CA THR A 5 39.78 35.16 -9.94
C THR A 5 38.65 34.59 -9.08
N LEU A 6 37.69 33.90 -9.71
CA LEU A 6 36.61 33.20 -9.01
C LEU A 6 37.11 31.80 -8.58
N LEU A 7 37.20 31.57 -7.27
CA LEU A 7 37.43 30.24 -6.68
C LEU A 7 36.11 29.47 -6.68
N PHE A 8 35.97 28.48 -7.56
CA PHE A 8 34.91 27.47 -7.48
C PHE A 8 35.37 26.35 -6.55
N LEU A 9 34.81 26.29 -5.33
CA LEU A 9 34.90 25.12 -4.46
C LEU A 9 33.89 24.08 -4.98
N PHE A 10 34.35 23.07 -5.71
CA PHE A 10 33.58 21.85 -5.93
C PHE A 10 33.75 20.94 -4.72
N SER A 11 32.73 20.87 -3.87
CA SER A 11 32.64 19.86 -2.81
C SER A 11 32.27 18.52 -3.46
N TYR A 12 33.25 17.62 -3.56
CA TYR A 12 33.02 16.22 -3.93
C TYR A 12 32.43 15.50 -2.71
N ILE A 13 31.12 15.27 -2.70
CA ILE A 13 30.50 14.30 -1.80
C ILE A 13 30.66 12.93 -2.45
N THR A 14 31.57 12.12 -1.92
CA THR A 14 31.74 10.71 -2.31
C THR A 14 30.58 9.89 -1.74
N LEU A 15 29.61 9.54 -2.59
CA LEU A 15 28.63 8.50 -2.30
C LEU A 15 29.28 7.13 -2.56
N THR A 16 29.93 6.57 -1.56
CA THR A 16 30.37 5.17 -1.59
C THR A 16 29.38 4.29 -0.84
N ASN A 17 28.83 3.32 -1.58
CA ASN A 17 28.13 2.12 -1.16
C ASN A 17 26.62 2.21 -0.84
N CYS A 18 25.80 2.24 -1.90
CA CYS A 18 24.52 1.51 -1.91
C CYS A 18 24.57 0.47 -3.04
N GLY A 19 24.25 -0.77 -2.69
CA GLY A 19 24.29 -1.92 -3.59
C GLY A 19 23.39 -1.75 -4.81
N SER A 20 23.85 -2.33 -5.90
CA SER A 20 23.15 -2.48 -7.17
C SER A 20 21.85 -3.28 -6.98
N ASP A 21 20.74 -2.60 -6.71
CA ASP A 21 19.40 -3.04 -7.09
C ASP A 21 18.57 -1.81 -7.47
N SER A 22 18.39 -1.65 -8.77
CA SER A 22 17.81 -0.48 -9.41
C SER A 22 16.28 -0.47 -9.31
N LYS A 23 15.71 -0.15 -8.14
CA LYS A 23 14.34 0.41 -7.96
C LYS A 23 14.13 1.02 -6.53
N GLN A 24 15.12 1.73 -5.98
CA GLN A 24 14.86 2.56 -4.81
C GLN A 24 14.34 3.91 -5.29
N ASP A 25 13.06 4.19 -5.06
CA ASP A 25 12.41 5.46 -5.40
C ASP A 25 13.08 6.61 -4.62
N LEU A 26 14.05 7.26 -5.28
CA LEU A 26 14.87 8.33 -4.73
C LEU A 26 14.11 9.65 -4.57
N SER A 27 12.81 9.67 -4.88
CA SER A 27 11.94 10.84 -4.78
C SER A 27 11.88 11.39 -3.35
N GLY A 28 11.97 10.53 -2.33
CA GLY A 28 12.01 10.94 -0.93
C GLY A 28 13.31 11.64 -0.51
N LEU A 29 14.44 11.32 -1.15
CA LEU A 29 15.75 11.87 -0.75
C LEU A 29 16.01 13.26 -1.34
N LEU A 30 15.36 13.61 -2.47
CA LEU A 30 15.43 14.96 -3.05
C LEU A 30 14.57 15.99 -2.28
N LEU A 31 13.64 15.56 -1.43
CA LEU A 31 12.66 16.43 -0.76
C LEU A 31 13.17 17.14 0.50
N LEU A 32 14.35 16.79 1.02
CA LEU A 32 14.96 17.52 2.15
C LEU A 32 15.61 18.85 1.75
N LEU A 33 15.72 19.15 0.45
CA LEU A 33 16.42 20.34 -0.06
C LEU A 33 15.53 21.34 -0.81
N ALA A 34 14.25 21.04 -1.06
CA ALA A 34 13.37 21.89 -1.85
C ALA A 34 12.10 22.28 -1.06
N GLY A 35 12.26 23.21 -0.12
CA GLY A 35 11.13 23.96 0.44
C GLY A 35 10.57 24.91 -0.62
N GLY A 36 9.60 24.44 -1.41
CA GLY A 36 8.85 25.24 -2.37
C GLY A 36 7.36 24.86 -2.31
N PRO A 37 6.42 25.83 -2.37
CA PRO A 37 4.99 25.56 -2.30
C PRO A 37 4.52 25.06 -3.67
N GLY A 38 4.48 23.74 -3.85
CA GLY A 38 4.01 23.14 -5.09
C GLY A 38 4.73 21.84 -5.42
N SER A 39 4.64 20.85 -4.55
CA SER A 39 5.04 19.48 -4.85
C SER A 39 3.78 18.63 -4.91
N SER A 40 3.53 18.04 -6.08
CA SER A 40 2.53 17.02 -6.30
C SER A 40 2.88 15.79 -5.47
N PHE A 41 2.48 15.82 -4.20
CA PHE A 41 2.59 14.67 -3.33
C PHE A 41 1.50 13.68 -3.73
N HIS A 42 1.90 12.54 -4.29
CA HIS A 42 0.98 11.42 -4.42
C HIS A 42 0.60 10.94 -3.02
N CYS A 43 -0.67 10.57 -2.82
CA CYS A 43 -1.15 10.02 -1.55
C CYS A 43 -0.33 8.76 -1.17
N GLY A 44 0.11 8.66 0.07
CA GLY A 44 0.83 7.53 0.61
C GLY A 44 1.80 7.89 1.72
N GLN A 45 2.79 7.03 1.93
CA GLN A 45 3.86 7.25 2.90
C GLN A 45 4.74 8.44 2.50
N THR A 46 5.07 9.33 3.44
CA THR A 46 5.88 10.53 3.14
C THR A 46 7.37 10.36 3.40
N VAL A 47 7.79 9.21 3.96
CA VAL A 47 9.21 8.85 4.14
C VAL A 47 9.46 7.41 3.70
N ALA A 48 10.68 7.14 3.22
CA ALA A 48 11.03 5.86 2.59
C ALA A 48 11.25 4.68 3.55
N ASN A 49 11.19 4.88 4.88
CA ASN A 49 11.45 3.82 5.85
C ASN A 49 10.55 3.95 7.09
N PRO A 50 9.42 3.25 7.11
CA PRO A 50 8.59 3.09 8.28
C PRO A 50 9.37 2.50 9.45
N VAL A 51 9.22 3.08 10.64
CA VAL A 51 9.85 2.57 11.86
C VAL A 51 9.12 1.28 12.26
N PRO A 52 9.83 0.19 12.58
CA PRO A 52 9.20 -0.99 13.18
C PRO A 52 8.45 -0.58 14.45
N TYR A 53 7.13 -0.73 14.42
CA TYR A 53 6.25 -0.24 15.48
C TYR A 53 6.30 -1.15 16.72
N THR A 54 6.45 -2.46 16.54
CA THR A 54 6.71 -3.42 17.61
C THR A 54 7.84 -4.38 17.22
N THR A 55 8.69 -4.76 18.17
CA THR A 55 9.56 -5.94 18.03
C THR A 55 8.81 -7.24 18.35
N THR A 56 7.53 -7.15 18.76
CA THR A 56 6.64 -8.27 19.04
C THR A 56 5.76 -8.51 17.83
N THR A 57 5.98 -9.65 17.18
CA THR A 57 5.18 -10.11 16.04
C THR A 57 3.73 -10.34 16.46
N ASN A 58 2.79 -10.12 15.54
CA ASN A 58 1.34 -10.26 15.72
C ASN A 58 0.70 -9.30 16.73
N GLN A 59 1.30 -8.14 16.99
CA GLN A 59 0.68 -7.09 17.81
C GLN A 59 0.22 -5.92 16.95
N SER A 60 -0.93 -5.37 17.31
CA SER A 60 -1.48 -4.18 16.67
C SER A 60 -0.94 -2.90 17.30
N PRO A 61 -0.94 -1.78 16.55
CA PRO A 61 -0.74 -0.47 17.12
C PRO A 61 -1.70 -0.11 18.26
N ALA A 62 -1.20 0.66 19.22
CA ALA A 62 -1.99 1.23 20.32
C ALA A 62 -2.99 2.28 19.81
N SER A 63 -2.69 2.95 18.70
CA SER A 63 -3.57 3.90 18.03
C SER A 63 -3.25 4.04 16.54
N ILE A 64 -4.20 4.58 15.75
CA ILE A 64 -3.94 4.96 14.35
C ILE A 64 -2.86 6.04 14.27
N SER A 65 -2.88 7.02 15.17
CA SER A 65 -1.88 8.10 15.15
C SER A 65 -0.47 7.57 15.29
N ASP A 66 -0.25 6.61 16.18
CA ASP A 66 1.06 6.00 16.35
C ASP A 66 1.46 5.20 15.10
N PHE A 67 0.50 4.52 14.49
CA PHE A 67 0.72 3.83 13.21
C PHE A 67 1.12 4.80 12.10
N ILE A 68 0.35 5.87 11.88
CA ILE A 68 0.64 6.87 10.84
C ILE A 68 2.03 7.48 11.05
N ASN A 69 2.39 7.80 12.30
CA ASN A 69 3.71 8.31 12.62
C ASN A 69 4.80 7.28 12.30
N ALA A 70 4.61 6.01 12.67
CA ALA A 70 5.55 4.94 12.37
C ALA A 70 5.64 4.63 10.88
N ALA A 71 4.52 4.73 10.15
CA ALA A 71 4.42 4.54 8.71
C ALA A 71 5.01 5.71 7.90
N GLY A 72 5.47 6.77 8.57
CA GLY A 72 6.12 7.88 7.89
C GLY A 72 5.17 8.98 7.43
N GLY A 73 4.08 9.20 8.14
CA GLY A 73 3.11 10.26 7.87
C GLY A 73 1.99 9.85 6.90
N ASN A 74 0.99 10.72 6.78
CA ASN A 74 -0.15 10.58 5.90
C ASN A 74 -0.42 11.91 5.18
N ASN A 75 -0.43 11.90 3.86
CA ASN A 75 -0.77 13.04 2.99
C ASN A 75 -2.02 12.78 2.13
N CYS A 76 -2.75 11.70 2.41
CA CYS A 76 -3.97 11.31 1.71
C CYS A 76 -5.19 12.07 2.21
N GLY A 77 -6.14 12.33 1.30
CA GLY A 77 -7.50 12.71 1.64
C GLY A 77 -8.36 11.51 2.00
N SER A 78 -9.55 11.78 2.53
CA SER A 78 -10.57 10.74 2.71
C SER A 78 -11.01 10.21 1.34
N ALA A 79 -10.92 8.90 1.12
CA ALA A 79 -11.21 8.29 -0.18
C ALA A 79 -12.61 8.66 -0.69
N SER A 80 -12.71 8.98 -1.98
CA SER A 80 -13.97 9.22 -2.67
C SER A 80 -14.12 8.22 -3.82
N LEU A 81 -14.75 7.10 -3.48
CA LEU A 81 -14.76 5.91 -4.33
C LEU A 81 -15.94 5.88 -5.33
N VAL A 82 -15.63 5.52 -6.57
CA VAL A 82 -16.59 5.31 -7.66
C VAL A 82 -16.34 3.93 -8.25
N ASP A 83 -17.33 3.05 -8.20
CA ASP A 83 -17.29 1.73 -8.86
C ASP A 83 -17.35 1.91 -10.39
N ASN A 84 -16.38 1.35 -11.11
CA ASN A 84 -16.30 1.46 -12.57
C ASN A 84 -17.06 0.32 -13.28
N ASP A 85 -17.64 -0.63 -12.53
CA ASP A 85 -18.38 -1.80 -13.03
C ASP A 85 -17.56 -2.73 -13.95
N ASP A 86 -16.23 -2.67 -13.89
CA ASP A 86 -15.29 -3.49 -14.64
C ASP A 86 -14.33 -4.30 -13.73
N GLY A 87 -14.64 -4.33 -12.43
CA GLY A 87 -13.77 -4.92 -11.41
C GLY A 87 -12.70 -3.96 -10.88
N THR A 88 -12.78 -2.67 -11.21
CA THR A 88 -11.99 -1.61 -10.59
C THR A 88 -12.84 -0.57 -9.87
N VAL A 89 -12.21 0.17 -8.95
CA VAL A 89 -12.82 1.29 -8.21
C VAL A 89 -11.90 2.50 -8.25
N THR A 90 -12.43 3.63 -8.70
CA THR A 90 -11.71 4.91 -8.76
C THR A 90 -11.81 5.64 -7.43
N ASP A 91 -10.67 6.00 -6.83
CA ASP A 91 -10.59 7.01 -5.78
C ASP A 91 -10.31 8.39 -6.40
N THR A 92 -11.36 9.19 -6.54
CA THR A 92 -11.28 10.53 -7.14
C THR A 92 -10.58 11.56 -6.26
N GLN A 93 -10.48 11.31 -4.95
CA GLN A 93 -9.81 12.23 -4.02
C GLN A 93 -8.30 12.00 -3.98
N ASN A 94 -7.87 10.75 -4.04
CA ASN A 94 -6.45 10.38 -3.94
C ASN A 94 -5.81 10.02 -5.30
N HIS A 95 -6.57 10.09 -6.39
CA HIS A 95 -6.13 9.78 -7.76
C HIS A 95 -5.59 8.35 -7.89
N PHE A 96 -6.39 7.40 -7.43
CA PHE A 96 -6.07 5.98 -7.52
C PHE A 96 -7.14 5.18 -8.24
N LEU A 97 -6.70 4.10 -8.84
CA LEU A 97 -7.54 3.02 -9.32
C LEU A 97 -7.24 1.76 -8.51
N TRP A 98 -8.25 1.16 -7.91
CA TRP A 98 -8.12 -0.02 -7.08
C TRP A 98 -8.69 -1.24 -7.79
N THR A 99 -8.05 -2.41 -7.64
CA THR A 99 -8.73 -3.68 -7.96
C THR A 99 -9.84 -3.91 -6.94
N LEU A 100 -11.05 -4.19 -7.41
CA LEU A 100 -12.21 -4.43 -6.55
C LEU A 100 -12.10 -5.79 -5.85
N CYS A 101 -11.59 -6.80 -6.55
CA CYS A 101 -11.53 -8.18 -6.07
C CYS A 101 -10.16 -8.52 -5.51
N THR A 102 -10.13 -9.32 -4.45
CA THR A 102 -8.89 -9.83 -3.87
C THR A 102 -8.28 -10.91 -4.77
N ALA A 103 -6.98 -11.18 -4.60
CA ALA A 103 -6.35 -12.34 -5.24
C ALA A 103 -6.56 -13.64 -4.43
N TYR A 104 -6.23 -14.76 -5.05
CA TYR A 104 -6.15 -16.08 -4.44
C TYR A 104 -5.10 -16.92 -5.18
N LYS A 105 -4.60 -17.98 -4.56
CA LYS A 105 -3.51 -18.80 -5.10
C LYS A 105 -3.87 -20.28 -5.22
N PRO A 106 -4.69 -20.66 -6.22
CA PRO A 106 -4.98 -22.06 -6.48
C PRO A 106 -3.74 -22.75 -7.06
N ALA A 107 -3.35 -23.88 -6.48
CA ALA A 107 -2.28 -24.74 -7.01
C ALA A 107 -0.97 -24.00 -7.36
N GLY A 108 -0.60 -22.98 -6.57
CA GLY A 108 0.67 -22.27 -6.70
C GLY A 108 0.67 -21.04 -7.61
N THR A 109 -0.38 -20.80 -8.38
CA THR A 109 -0.50 -19.62 -9.26
C THR A 109 -1.41 -18.59 -8.63
N ILE A 110 -1.01 -17.32 -8.60
CA ILE A 110 -1.86 -16.24 -8.07
C ILE A 110 -2.75 -15.71 -9.20
N LEU A 111 -4.03 -15.54 -8.89
CA LEU A 111 -5.07 -15.03 -9.79
C LEU A 111 -5.92 -13.99 -9.05
N LEU A 112 -6.52 -13.04 -9.78
CA LEU A 112 -7.60 -12.22 -9.24
C LEU A 112 -8.93 -12.97 -9.33
N TYR A 113 -9.80 -12.77 -8.33
CA TYR A 113 -11.19 -13.19 -8.45
C TYR A 113 -11.95 -12.35 -9.47
N ASP A 114 -12.88 -12.98 -10.19
CA ASP A 114 -13.72 -12.31 -11.19
C ASP A 114 -14.85 -11.52 -10.53
N TYR A 115 -15.02 -10.26 -10.94
CA TYR A 115 -16.15 -9.44 -10.51
C TYR A 115 -17.43 -9.84 -11.26
N VAL A 116 -18.16 -10.81 -10.72
CA VAL A 116 -19.46 -11.27 -11.26
C VAL A 116 -20.60 -10.98 -10.28
N THR A 117 -20.27 -10.98 -8.99
CA THR A 117 -21.20 -10.78 -7.87
C THR A 117 -20.57 -9.81 -6.90
N SER A 118 -21.33 -9.36 -5.91
CA SER A 118 -20.83 -8.47 -4.86
C SER A 118 -19.72 -9.10 -3.99
N ASN A 119 -19.51 -10.42 -4.06
CA ASN A 119 -18.38 -11.11 -3.43
C ASN A 119 -17.33 -11.62 -4.42
N CYS A 120 -17.27 -11.09 -5.64
CA CYS A 120 -16.30 -11.50 -6.67
C CYS A 120 -16.29 -13.01 -6.96
N ASN A 121 -17.47 -13.66 -6.95
CA ASN A 121 -17.60 -15.10 -7.18
C ASN A 121 -16.71 -16.01 -6.31
N ALA A 122 -16.23 -15.53 -5.16
CA ALA A 122 -15.21 -16.27 -4.40
C ALA A 122 -15.77 -17.34 -3.45
N GLY A 123 -17.09 -17.38 -3.25
CA GLY A 123 -17.70 -18.27 -2.26
C GLY A 123 -17.25 -17.96 -0.82
N GLY A 124 -17.05 -19.02 -0.03
CA GLY A 124 -16.50 -18.91 1.33
C GLY A 124 -14.98 -18.86 1.35
N VAL A 125 -14.38 -18.31 2.42
CA VAL A 125 -12.92 -18.20 2.55
C VAL A 125 -12.27 -19.58 2.63
N VAL A 126 -11.25 -19.82 1.81
CA VAL A 126 -10.43 -21.04 1.76
C VAL A 126 -8.95 -20.73 1.96
N THR A 127 -8.12 -21.75 2.19
CA THR A 127 -6.66 -21.58 2.39
C THR A 127 -5.98 -20.84 1.24
N ALA A 128 -6.41 -21.08 -0.01
CA ALA A 128 -5.86 -20.42 -1.19
C ALA A 128 -6.06 -18.90 -1.18
N ASP A 129 -7.04 -18.39 -0.43
CA ASP A 129 -7.26 -16.95 -0.27
C ASP A 129 -6.20 -16.28 0.60
N ARG A 130 -5.43 -17.03 1.39
CA ARG A 130 -4.42 -16.46 2.30
C ARG A 130 -3.02 -17.01 2.06
N ASP A 131 -2.86 -17.99 1.16
CA ASP A 131 -1.56 -18.59 0.81
C ASP A 131 -0.67 -17.71 -0.09
N ILE A 132 -0.63 -16.41 0.16
CA ILE A 132 0.18 -15.46 -0.61
C ILE A 132 1.21 -14.85 0.33
N THR A 133 2.48 -14.84 -0.05
CA THR A 133 3.51 -14.07 0.68
C THR A 133 3.48 -12.61 0.25
N GLN A 134 3.99 -11.70 1.08
CA GLN A 134 4.13 -10.29 0.68
C GLN A 134 4.94 -10.13 -0.62
N ALA A 135 6.06 -10.84 -0.75
CA ALA A 135 6.90 -10.77 -1.96
C ALA A 135 6.14 -11.26 -3.21
N GLN A 136 5.34 -12.31 -3.08
CA GLN A 136 4.45 -12.77 -4.15
C GLN A 136 3.38 -11.73 -4.46
N ALA A 137 2.85 -11.05 -3.46
CA ALA A 137 1.84 -10.02 -3.65
C ALA A 137 2.38 -8.80 -4.41
N VAL A 138 3.59 -8.34 -4.05
CA VAL A 138 4.32 -7.29 -4.79
C VAL A 138 4.51 -7.73 -6.25
N THR A 139 5.09 -8.92 -6.46
CA THR A 139 5.38 -9.45 -7.79
C THR A 139 4.11 -9.59 -8.63
N PHE A 140 3.01 -10.03 -8.01
CA PHE A 140 1.73 -10.19 -8.70
C PHE A 140 1.20 -8.84 -9.18
N CYS A 141 1.13 -7.83 -8.32
CA CYS A 141 0.64 -6.51 -8.71
C CYS A 141 1.52 -5.88 -9.80
N GLU A 142 2.84 -5.93 -9.68
CA GLU A 142 3.76 -5.35 -10.68
C GLU A 142 3.65 -5.97 -12.08
N ASN A 143 3.16 -7.21 -12.18
CA ASN A 143 2.98 -7.93 -13.45
C ASN A 143 1.51 -8.01 -13.89
N LEU A 144 0.60 -7.40 -13.15
CA LEU A 144 -0.83 -7.47 -13.44
C LEU A 144 -1.13 -6.65 -14.71
N ASN A 145 -1.85 -7.26 -15.65
CA ASN A 145 -2.49 -6.57 -16.77
C ASN A 145 -4.01 -6.75 -16.62
N PHE A 146 -4.69 -5.69 -16.18
CA PHE A 146 -6.10 -5.75 -15.81
C PHE A 146 -6.79 -4.42 -16.09
N ALA A 147 -8.03 -4.48 -16.59
CA ALA A 147 -8.85 -3.32 -16.95
C ALA A 147 -8.14 -2.28 -17.85
N GLY A 148 -7.19 -2.72 -18.70
CA GLY A 148 -6.41 -1.84 -19.57
C GLY A 148 -5.20 -1.17 -18.92
N HIS A 149 -4.91 -1.49 -17.66
CA HIS A 149 -3.77 -0.97 -16.89
C HIS A 149 -2.68 -2.03 -16.67
N THR A 150 -1.43 -1.57 -16.70
CA THR A 150 -0.22 -2.40 -16.47
C THR A 150 0.73 -1.78 -15.44
N ASP A 151 0.28 -0.73 -14.76
CA ASP A 151 1.02 0.08 -13.80
C ASP A 151 0.55 -0.16 -12.36
N TRP A 152 -0.01 -1.35 -12.14
CA TRP A 152 -0.46 -1.82 -10.83
C TRP A 152 0.73 -2.05 -9.89
N PHE A 153 0.54 -1.73 -8.62
CA PHE A 153 1.48 -2.01 -7.55
C PHE A 153 0.73 -2.39 -6.27
N LEU A 154 1.45 -3.03 -5.34
CA LEU A 154 0.90 -3.36 -4.04
C LEU A 154 0.80 -2.05 -3.22
N PRO A 155 -0.39 -1.68 -2.72
CA PRO A 155 -0.58 -0.42 -2.01
C PRO A 155 0.24 -0.40 -0.72
N ASP A 156 0.73 0.77 -0.36
CA ASP A 156 1.32 0.99 0.95
C ASP A 156 0.22 1.04 2.03
N ALA A 157 0.62 0.98 3.30
CA ALA A 157 -0.32 0.95 4.38
C ALA A 157 -1.08 2.27 4.59
N ILE A 158 -0.54 3.41 4.18
CA ILE A 158 -1.25 4.69 4.24
C ILE A 158 -2.33 4.74 3.15
N GLN A 159 -2.03 4.25 1.95
CA GLN A 159 -2.99 4.13 0.86
C GLN A 159 -4.15 3.20 1.23
N LEU A 160 -3.87 2.02 1.80
CA LEU A 160 -4.92 1.09 2.25
C LEU A 160 -5.77 1.65 3.41
N ASP A 161 -5.17 2.47 4.28
CA ASP A 161 -5.92 3.12 5.37
C ASP A 161 -7.02 4.06 4.84
N THR A 162 -6.83 4.65 3.65
CA THR A 162 -7.84 5.52 3.03
C THR A 162 -9.17 4.80 2.75
N LEU A 163 -9.15 3.47 2.61
CA LEU A 163 -10.34 2.66 2.32
C LEU A 163 -11.23 2.45 3.56
N TYR A 164 -10.82 2.91 4.73
CA TYR A 164 -11.59 2.86 5.97
C TYR A 164 -12.35 4.16 6.23
N ILE A 165 -13.54 4.05 6.84
CA ILE A 165 -14.32 5.21 7.28
C ILE A 165 -14.52 5.22 8.80
N SER A 166 -14.54 6.40 9.41
CA SER A 166 -14.62 6.57 10.88
C SER A 166 -15.95 6.10 11.49
N THR A 167 -17.05 6.20 10.76
CA THR A 167 -18.40 5.85 11.24
C THR A 167 -18.69 4.36 11.25
N SER A 168 -17.94 3.58 10.47
CA SER A 168 -17.97 2.12 10.48
C SER A 168 -16.58 1.60 10.12
N PRO A 169 -15.65 1.56 11.09
CA PRO A 169 -14.19 1.43 10.88
C PRO A 169 -13.69 0.09 10.34
N PHE A 170 -14.58 -0.72 9.77
CA PHE A 170 -14.32 -2.02 9.12
C PHE A 170 -15.27 -2.26 7.94
N SER A 171 -16.16 -1.31 7.67
CA SER A 171 -17.07 -1.37 6.55
C SER A 171 -16.40 -0.67 5.39
N LEU A 172 -16.26 -1.39 4.28
CA LEU A 172 -16.00 -0.81 2.97
C LEU A 172 -17.26 -0.08 2.47
N THR A 173 -17.94 0.69 3.32
CA THR A 173 -19.17 1.40 2.95
C THR A 173 -19.02 2.18 1.64
N PRO A 174 -17.84 2.76 1.31
CA PRO A 174 -17.60 3.35 -0.01
C PRO A 174 -17.60 2.35 -1.18
N PHE A 175 -17.22 1.08 -0.97
CA PHE A 175 -17.46 -0.03 -1.90
C PHE A 175 -18.88 -0.62 -1.79
N GLY A 176 -19.77 -0.09 -0.95
CA GLY A 176 -21.16 -0.53 -0.85
C GLY A 176 -21.32 -2.00 -0.44
N THR A 177 -21.94 -2.82 -1.30
CA THR A 177 -22.14 -4.26 -1.06
C THR A 177 -20.97 -5.12 -1.51
N LYS A 178 -19.87 -4.53 -2.01
CA LYS A 178 -18.71 -5.33 -2.41
C LYS A 178 -17.96 -5.78 -1.17
N GLU A 179 -17.95 -7.08 -0.96
CA GLU A 179 -17.43 -7.68 0.28
C GLU A 179 -16.08 -8.36 0.07
N SER A 180 -15.29 -8.06 -0.96
CA SER A 180 -14.04 -8.81 -1.23
C SER A 180 -13.04 -8.70 -0.08
N LEU A 181 -12.67 -7.48 0.33
CA LEU A 181 -11.74 -7.23 1.42
C LEU A 181 -12.34 -7.62 2.78
N LYS A 182 -13.63 -7.34 3.00
CA LYS A 182 -14.33 -7.71 4.25
C LYS A 182 -14.50 -9.22 4.37
N ARG A 183 -14.75 -9.95 3.29
CA ARG A 183 -14.83 -11.42 3.29
C ARG A 183 -13.48 -12.00 3.71
N LEU A 184 -12.41 -11.52 3.08
CA LEU A 184 -11.07 -12.01 3.35
C LEU A 184 -10.57 -11.61 4.73
N GLY A 185 -10.87 -10.38 5.14
CA GLY A 185 -10.51 -9.80 6.43
C GLY A 185 -9.07 -9.38 6.58
N VAL A 186 -8.19 -9.66 5.61
CA VAL A 186 -6.77 -9.34 5.74
C VAL A 186 -6.05 -9.25 4.38
N VAL A 187 -5.25 -8.20 4.15
CA VAL A 187 -4.43 -8.04 2.94
C VAL A 187 -3.02 -7.54 3.25
N TRP A 188 -2.07 -7.87 2.38
CA TRP A 188 -0.72 -7.35 2.41
C TRP A 188 -0.64 -5.87 2.06
N THR A 189 0.33 -5.20 2.65
CA THR A 189 0.78 -3.86 2.26
C THR A 189 2.21 -3.94 1.70
N SER A 190 2.61 -2.99 0.86
CA SER A 190 4.00 -2.84 0.42
C SER A 190 4.91 -2.17 1.45
N THR A 191 4.33 -1.63 2.54
CA THR A 191 5.09 -1.05 3.64
C THR A 191 6.07 -2.08 4.21
N GLN A 192 7.36 -1.79 4.04
CA GLN A 192 8.44 -2.66 4.47
C GLN A 192 8.97 -2.22 5.84
N THR A 193 8.56 -2.95 6.86
CA THR A 193 9.22 -2.99 8.17
C THR A 193 9.98 -4.32 8.29
N THR A 194 10.78 -4.48 9.35
CA THR A 194 11.31 -5.80 9.72
C THR A 194 10.20 -6.84 9.86
N ASP A 195 9.07 -6.43 10.43
CA ASP A 195 7.90 -7.26 10.73
C ASP A 195 6.71 -6.88 9.84
N LYS A 196 6.80 -7.17 8.53
CA LYS A 196 5.84 -6.87 7.45
C LYS A 196 4.42 -6.48 7.90
N ILE A 197 3.83 -5.45 7.30
CA ILE A 197 2.49 -4.99 7.69
C ILE A 197 1.37 -5.62 6.86
N ILE A 198 0.34 -6.12 7.54
CA ILE A 198 -0.96 -6.47 6.97
C ILE A 198 -2.05 -5.51 7.46
N HIS A 199 -3.07 -5.29 6.63
CA HIS A 199 -4.30 -4.60 6.96
C HIS A 199 -5.40 -5.57 7.33
N THR A 200 -6.21 -5.27 8.36
CA THR A 200 -7.29 -6.13 8.86
C THR A 200 -8.68 -5.47 8.74
N TYR A 201 -9.64 -6.19 8.17
CA TYR A 201 -10.99 -5.70 7.83
C TYR A 201 -12.14 -6.39 8.59
N THR A 202 -11.87 -7.42 9.43
CA THR A 202 -12.96 -8.27 9.97
C THR A 202 -13.15 -8.29 11.48
N SER A 203 -12.21 -7.83 12.30
CA SER A 203 -12.43 -7.84 13.74
C SER A 203 -11.36 -7.05 14.49
N GLY A 204 -11.77 -5.98 15.17
CA GLY A 204 -10.92 -5.29 16.13
C GLY A 204 -11.46 -3.93 16.56
N THR A 205 -10.66 -3.20 17.34
CA THR A 205 -10.80 -1.77 17.51
C THR A 205 -10.16 -1.03 16.35
N VAL A 206 -10.44 0.26 16.23
CA VAL A 206 -9.82 1.16 15.24
C VAL A 206 -8.29 1.07 15.25
N ALA A 207 -7.69 0.72 16.39
CA ALA A 207 -6.24 0.54 16.54
C ALA A 207 -5.73 -0.83 16.02
N GLN A 208 -6.61 -1.82 15.87
CA GLN A 208 -6.27 -3.18 15.44
C GLN A 208 -6.28 -3.39 13.92
N ARG A 209 -6.46 -2.32 13.14
CA ARG A 209 -6.47 -2.32 11.67
C ARG A 209 -5.15 -2.75 11.03
N TYR A 210 -4.05 -2.64 11.76
CA TYR A 210 -2.72 -3.01 11.29
C TYR A 210 -2.16 -4.08 12.21
N VAL A 211 -1.50 -5.08 11.62
CA VAL A 211 -0.77 -6.10 12.36
C VAL A 211 0.59 -6.28 11.71
N ALA A 212 1.64 -6.23 12.52
CA ALA A 212 2.98 -6.61 12.11
C ALA A 212 3.08 -8.13 12.15
N VAL A 213 3.53 -8.75 11.06
CA VAL A 213 3.66 -10.20 10.96
C VAL A 213 5.08 -10.56 10.55
N ALA A 214 5.58 -11.67 11.12
CA ALA A 214 6.83 -12.25 10.63
C ALA A 214 6.65 -12.72 9.18
N ASP A 215 7.76 -12.84 8.42
CA ASP A 215 7.78 -13.43 7.07
C ASP A 215 7.18 -14.85 7.09
N SER A 216 5.87 -14.92 6.92
CA SER A 216 5.10 -16.14 7.02
C SER A 216 4.17 -16.25 5.83
N THR A 217 4.22 -17.41 5.20
CA THR A 217 3.29 -17.84 4.18
C THR A 217 1.91 -18.06 4.81
N GLY A 218 0.81 -17.72 4.12
CA GLY A 218 -0.51 -18.18 4.54
C GLY A 218 -1.34 -17.21 5.39
N LEU A 219 -0.94 -15.94 5.51
CA LEU A 219 -1.64 -14.99 6.38
C LEU A 219 -2.60 -14.04 5.67
N ALA A 220 -2.38 -13.72 4.39
CA ALA A 220 -3.13 -12.67 3.72
C ALA A 220 -3.19 -12.87 2.20
N SER A 221 -4.11 -12.16 1.56
CA SER A 221 -4.10 -11.95 0.11
C SER A 221 -3.75 -10.50 -0.19
N LEU A 222 -4.17 -9.95 -1.31
CA LEU A 222 -3.83 -8.64 -1.82
C LEU A 222 -5.00 -8.05 -2.59
N ILE A 223 -4.96 -6.73 -2.71
CA ILE A 223 -5.52 -5.96 -3.81
C ILE A 223 -4.39 -5.12 -4.38
N CYS A 224 -4.53 -4.69 -5.64
CA CYS A 224 -3.56 -3.81 -6.28
C CYS A 224 -4.15 -2.41 -6.46
N VAL A 225 -3.27 -1.43 -6.57
CA VAL A 225 -3.60 -0.04 -6.85
C VAL A 225 -2.77 0.47 -8.03
N ALA A 226 -3.32 1.36 -8.84
CA ALA A 226 -2.63 2.09 -9.90
C ALA A 226 -2.88 3.60 -9.70
N LYS A 227 -2.00 4.44 -10.26
CA LYS A 227 -2.12 5.90 -10.20
C LYS A 227 -2.94 6.39 -11.40
N LEU A 228 -3.82 7.37 -11.17
CA LEU A 228 -4.62 8.02 -12.22
C LEU A 228 -4.05 9.40 -12.61
#